data_AF-A0A963XG40-F1
#
_entry.id   AF-A0A963XG40-F1
#
_cell.length_a   1.000
_cell.length_b   1.000
_cell.length_c   1.000
_cell.angle_alpha   90.00
_cell.angle_beta   90.00
_cell.angle_gamma   90.00
#
_symmetry.space_group_name_H-M   'P 1'
#
loop_
_entity.id
_entity.type
_entity.pdbx_description
1 polymer ?
#
loop_
_entity_poly.entity_id
_entity_poly.type
_entity_poly.pdbx_seq_one_letter_code
_entity_poly.pdbx_strand_id
1 'polypeptide(L)'
;MSRREANFEEAGAIADLLARHADWAMFPLGNLLSYGMGRDGRLQMRFFVHGARGEIAAAVGLSALGMILPVLPDGLPVSGPRVFRSLARAPKGETVQGVIGRSDRARPLIAALDLPADAVLQDGDEPAFALELDRLRLPSDDACRLQRPGAAERPLPIDWREAYGIEILAREAAEAMFFLSRPVRIGS
;
A
#
# COMPACT_ATOMS: atom_id res chain seq x y z
N MET A 1 -2.40 20.92 16.29
CA MET A 1 -2.69 19.60 15.68
C MET A 1 -1.80 18.53 16.32
N SER A 2 -2.40 17.46 16.84
CA SER A 2 -1.66 16.36 17.49
C SER A 2 -1.21 15.31 16.46
N ARG A 3 -0.21 14.51 16.84
CA ARG A 3 0.39 13.44 16.03
C ARG A 3 0.43 12.18 16.89
N ARG A 4 -0.24 11.11 16.48
CA ARG A 4 -0.47 9.92 17.31
C ARG A 4 -0.84 8.70 16.47
N GLU A 5 -0.80 7.54 17.09
CA GLU A 5 -1.50 6.37 16.55
C GLU A 5 -3.02 6.62 16.58
N ALA A 6 -3.68 6.24 15.49
CA ALA A 6 -5.12 6.32 15.35
C ALA A 6 -5.79 5.16 16.10
N ASN A 7 -6.98 5.41 16.64
CA ASN A 7 -7.83 4.35 17.17
C ASN A 7 -8.78 3.81 16.07
N PHE A 8 -9.52 2.75 16.39
CA PHE A 8 -10.45 2.13 15.45
C PHE A 8 -11.62 3.04 15.00
N GLU A 9 -12.03 4.00 15.83
CA GLU A 9 -13.13 4.93 15.52
C GLU A 9 -12.77 5.89 14.38
N GLU A 10 -11.49 6.07 14.12
CA GLU A 10 -10.97 6.98 13.09
C GLU A 10 -10.83 6.34 11.72
N ALA A 11 -11.12 5.04 11.59
CA ALA A 11 -11.03 4.32 10.32
C ALA A 11 -11.79 5.02 9.19
N GLY A 12 -12.97 5.57 9.46
CA GLY A 12 -13.75 6.33 8.48
C GLY A 12 -13.04 7.59 7.98
N ALA A 13 -12.57 8.44 8.91
CA ALA A 13 -11.85 9.67 8.55
C ALA A 13 -10.53 9.39 7.82
N ILE A 14 -9.86 8.27 8.16
CA ILE A 14 -8.67 7.80 7.43
C ILE A 14 -9.08 7.36 6.02
N ALA A 15 -10.12 6.53 5.88
CA ALA A 15 -10.60 6.08 4.58
C ALA A 15 -10.95 7.26 3.66
N ASP A 16 -11.60 8.30 4.20
CA ASP A 16 -11.92 9.51 3.46
C ASP A 16 -10.66 10.27 2.98
N LEU A 17 -9.63 10.37 3.83
CA LEU A 17 -8.33 10.93 3.42
C LEU A 17 -7.71 10.10 2.29
N LEU A 18 -7.66 8.78 2.45
CA LEU A 18 -7.04 7.87 1.49
C LEU A 18 -7.80 7.89 0.15
N ALA A 19 -9.13 7.95 0.18
CA ALA A 19 -9.97 7.99 -1.01
C ALA A 19 -9.77 9.28 -1.84
N ARG A 20 -9.55 10.43 -1.19
CA ARG A 20 -9.22 11.69 -1.88
C ARG A 20 -7.88 11.66 -2.63
N HIS A 21 -7.06 10.66 -2.34
CA HIS A 21 -5.70 10.49 -2.85
C HIS A 21 -5.49 9.09 -3.43
N ALA A 22 -6.55 8.47 -3.93
CA ALA A 22 -6.56 7.07 -4.33
C ALA A 22 -5.51 6.72 -5.41
N ASP A 23 -5.10 7.70 -6.22
CA ASP A 23 -4.06 7.60 -7.24
C ASP A 23 -2.69 7.18 -6.67
N TRP A 24 -2.39 7.51 -5.41
CA TRP A 24 -1.16 7.07 -4.72
C TRP A 24 -1.40 6.50 -3.32
N ALA A 25 -2.66 6.41 -2.88
CA ALA A 25 -3.08 5.80 -1.61
C ALA A 25 -3.82 4.46 -1.81
N MET A 26 -3.83 3.88 -3.02
CA MET A 26 -4.59 2.66 -3.31
C MET A 26 -4.26 1.48 -2.39
N PHE A 27 -2.98 1.27 -2.04
CA PHE A 27 -2.56 0.19 -1.16
C PHE A 27 -3.06 0.37 0.28
N PRO A 28 -2.77 1.48 0.99
CA PRO A 28 -3.30 1.66 2.33
C PRO A 28 -4.83 1.73 2.36
N LEU A 29 -5.48 2.26 1.31
CA LEU A 29 -6.95 2.27 1.19
C LEU A 29 -7.51 0.86 1.05
N GLY A 30 -6.99 0.07 0.11
CA GLY A 30 -7.42 -1.30 -0.13
C GLY A 30 -7.19 -2.18 1.10
N ASN A 31 -6.07 -2.00 1.78
CA ASN A 31 -5.76 -2.71 3.02
C ASN A 31 -6.78 -2.37 4.13
N LEU A 32 -7.03 -1.08 4.36
CA LEU A 32 -8.00 -0.63 5.37
C LEU A 32 -9.42 -1.14 5.07
N LEU A 33 -9.88 -1.02 3.83
CA LEU A 33 -11.23 -1.43 3.45
C LEU A 33 -11.43 -2.95 3.48
N SER A 34 -10.40 -3.73 3.15
CA SER A 34 -10.50 -5.20 3.03
C SER A 34 -10.18 -5.93 4.33
N TYR A 35 -9.27 -5.38 5.15
CA TYR A 35 -8.75 -6.07 6.34
C TYR A 35 -8.92 -5.28 7.63
N GLY A 36 -9.20 -3.97 7.54
CA GLY A 36 -9.35 -3.10 8.69
C GLY A 36 -8.03 -2.69 9.33
N MET A 37 -8.15 -2.07 10.51
CA MET A 37 -7.00 -1.74 11.35
C MET A 37 -6.63 -2.93 12.24
N GLY A 38 -5.36 -3.05 12.61
CA GLY A 38 -4.91 -4.10 13.53
C GLY A 38 -3.49 -4.59 13.28
N ARG A 39 -3.14 -5.70 13.93
CA ARG A 39 -1.82 -6.36 13.87
C ARG A 39 -1.89 -7.84 13.51
N ASP A 40 -3.06 -8.46 13.65
CA ASP A 40 -3.21 -9.92 13.61
C ASP A 40 -3.29 -10.44 12.17
N GLY A 41 -3.83 -9.64 11.26
CA GLY A 41 -3.88 -9.94 9.83
C GLY A 41 -2.67 -9.39 9.08
N ARG A 42 -2.08 -10.19 8.18
CA ARG A 42 -0.90 -9.79 7.34
C ARG A 42 -1.05 -8.42 6.68
N LEU A 43 -2.25 -8.07 6.21
CA LEU A 43 -2.54 -6.82 5.52
C LEU A 43 -3.34 -5.82 6.36
N GLN A 44 -3.58 -6.12 7.65
CA GLN A 44 -4.10 -5.12 8.56
C GLN A 44 -3.08 -4.01 8.77
N MET A 45 -3.62 -2.81 8.98
CA MET A 45 -2.83 -1.60 9.04
C MET A 45 -2.97 -0.94 10.41
N ARG A 46 -1.85 -0.44 10.92
CA ARG A 46 -1.85 0.62 11.93
C ARG A 46 -1.66 1.94 11.22
N PHE A 47 -2.30 3.00 11.71
CA PHE A 47 -2.18 4.33 11.14
C PHE A 47 -1.66 5.31 12.16
N PHE A 48 -0.68 6.11 11.74
CA PHE A 48 -0.15 7.22 12.49
C PHE A 48 -0.57 8.50 11.80
N VAL A 49 -1.37 9.31 12.48
CA VAL A 49 -2.12 10.41 11.87
C VAL A 49 -1.62 11.76 12.33
N HIS A 50 -1.77 12.74 11.44
CA HIS A 50 -1.60 14.16 11.73
C HIS A 50 -2.93 14.88 11.49
N GLY A 51 -3.44 15.55 12.51
CA GLY A 51 -4.72 16.24 12.44
C GLY A 51 -5.46 16.21 13.78
N ALA A 52 -6.71 16.67 13.77
CA ALA A 52 -7.65 16.46 14.87
C ALA A 52 -8.46 15.18 14.63
N ARG A 53 -9.18 14.69 15.66
CA ARG A 53 -10.15 13.59 15.45
C ARG A 53 -11.21 14.07 14.45
N GLY A 54 -11.49 13.28 13.42
CA GLY A 54 -12.42 13.63 12.34
C GLY A 54 -11.83 14.52 11.24
N GLU A 55 -10.68 15.17 11.48
CA GLU A 55 -9.99 16.02 10.50
C GLU A 55 -8.54 15.57 10.36
N ILE A 56 -8.38 14.41 9.73
CA ILE A 56 -7.07 13.80 9.48
C ILE A 56 -6.50 14.36 8.19
N ALA A 57 -5.41 15.12 8.31
CA ALA A 57 -4.75 15.81 7.20
C ALA A 57 -3.65 14.95 6.54
N ALA A 58 -3.08 14.01 7.29
CA ALA A 58 -2.12 13.04 6.80
C ALA A 58 -2.15 11.76 7.63
N ALA A 59 -1.77 10.66 7.01
CA ALA A 59 -1.65 9.36 7.65
C ALA A 59 -0.41 8.64 7.14
N VAL A 60 0.23 7.85 8.00
CA VAL A 60 1.23 6.88 7.60
C VAL A 60 0.76 5.52 8.07
N GLY A 61 0.52 4.63 7.12
CA GLY A 61 0.17 3.25 7.38
C GLY A 61 1.42 2.42 7.68
N LEU A 62 1.33 1.50 8.63
CA LEU A 62 2.28 0.41 8.84
C LEU A 62 1.51 -0.91 8.78
N SER A 63 1.83 -1.76 7.80
CA SER A 63 1.24 -3.09 7.69
C SER A 63 1.89 -4.07 8.67
N ALA A 64 1.19 -5.15 9.01
CA ALA A 64 1.78 -6.25 9.79
C ALA A 64 2.95 -6.96 9.07
N LEU A 65 3.09 -6.79 7.75
CA LEU A 65 4.24 -7.23 6.97
C LEU A 65 5.42 -6.25 6.98
N GLY A 66 5.33 -5.14 7.73
CA GLY A 66 6.42 -4.18 7.81
C GLY A 66 6.51 -3.19 6.64
N MET A 67 5.42 -3.01 5.89
CA MET A 67 5.36 -2.01 4.82
C MET A 67 4.89 -0.67 5.36
N ILE A 68 5.65 0.39 5.07
CA ILE A 68 5.28 1.77 5.38
C ILE A 68 4.59 2.39 4.17
N LEU A 69 3.37 2.88 4.36
CA LEU A 69 2.51 3.41 3.30
C LEU A 69 2.13 4.87 3.65
N PRO A 70 3.00 5.85 3.34
CA PRO A 70 2.74 7.25 3.68
C PRO A 70 1.70 7.88 2.75
N VAL A 71 0.75 8.58 3.36
CA VAL A 71 -0.19 9.47 2.69
C VAL A 71 -0.03 10.88 3.23
N LEU A 72 0.83 11.63 2.56
CA LEU A 72 1.28 12.98 2.94
C LEU A 72 0.95 13.97 1.83
N PRO A 73 -0.23 14.64 1.88
CA PRO A 73 -0.59 15.67 0.90
C PRO A 73 0.41 16.83 0.83
N ASP A 74 0.35 17.56 -0.28
CA ASP A 74 1.22 18.72 -0.50
C ASP A 74 0.99 19.82 0.56
N GLY A 75 2.02 20.63 0.81
CA GLY A 75 1.99 21.67 1.85
C GLY A 75 2.24 21.18 3.28
N LEU A 76 2.26 19.86 3.51
CA LEU A 76 2.71 19.30 4.79
C LEU A 76 4.24 19.12 4.81
N PRO A 77 4.93 19.59 5.87
CA PRO A 77 6.38 19.39 5.99
C PRO A 77 6.73 17.91 6.14
N VAL A 78 7.35 17.33 5.10
CA VAL A 78 7.90 15.96 5.11
C VAL A 78 9.21 15.88 5.89
N SER A 79 9.84 17.01 6.18
CA SER A 79 11.14 17.09 6.87
C SER A 79 11.01 17.40 8.36
N GLY A 80 9.80 17.43 8.92
CA GLY A 80 9.59 17.69 10.32
C GLY A 80 9.81 16.42 11.15
N PRO A 81 10.90 16.27 11.94
CA PRO A 81 11.23 15.05 12.68
C PRO A 81 10.20 14.60 13.73
N ARG A 82 8.96 15.12 13.76
CA ARG A 82 7.93 14.81 14.78
C ARG A 82 6.79 13.92 14.30
N VAL A 83 6.42 13.87 13.01
CA VAL A 83 5.53 12.79 12.50
C VAL A 83 6.31 11.48 12.50
N PHE A 84 7.56 11.55 12.03
CA PHE A 84 8.47 10.41 11.94
C PHE A 84 8.95 9.91 13.30
N ARG A 85 9.09 10.74 14.33
CA ARG A 85 9.45 10.25 15.67
C ARG A 85 8.36 9.38 16.31
N SER A 86 7.09 9.59 16.00
CA SER A 86 6.00 8.71 16.46
C SER A 86 6.08 7.36 15.77
N LEU A 87 6.34 7.37 14.46
CA LEU A 87 6.63 6.17 13.66
C LEU A 87 7.93 5.48 14.06
N ALA A 88 8.98 6.23 14.44
CA ALA A 88 10.30 5.75 14.86
C ALA A 88 10.32 5.24 16.31
N ARG A 89 9.23 5.44 17.07
CA ARG A 89 8.99 4.75 18.35
C ARG A 89 8.22 3.44 18.18
N ALA A 90 7.45 3.30 17.11
CA ALA A 90 6.81 2.04 16.74
C ALA A 90 7.76 0.90 16.28
N PRO A 91 9.00 1.10 15.77
CA PRO A 91 9.79 0.02 15.19
C PRO A 91 10.73 -0.65 16.19
N LYS A 92 10.68 -0.33 17.50
CA LYS A 92 11.48 -1.08 18.48
C LYS A 92 10.93 -2.52 18.57
N GLY A 93 11.48 -3.41 17.73
CA GLY A 93 11.10 -4.81 17.59
C GLY A 93 10.23 -5.15 16.37
N GLU A 94 9.90 -4.19 15.49
CA GLU A 94 9.12 -4.45 14.27
C GLU A 94 10.05 -4.42 13.04
N THR A 95 10.00 -5.45 12.20
CA THR A 95 10.76 -5.52 10.95
C THR A 95 10.09 -4.63 9.91
N VAL A 96 10.80 -3.60 9.43
CA VAL A 96 10.41 -2.82 8.25
C VAL A 96 10.99 -3.49 7.01
N GLN A 97 10.15 -3.76 6.01
CA GLN A 97 10.54 -4.44 4.77
C GLN A 97 10.55 -3.51 3.55
N GLY A 98 9.89 -2.35 3.65
CA GLY A 98 9.89 -1.37 2.56
C GLY A 98 8.92 -0.21 2.77
N VAL A 99 8.98 0.74 1.85
CA VAL A 99 8.12 1.93 1.81
C VAL A 99 7.51 2.03 0.42
N ILE A 100 6.18 2.18 0.33
CA ILE A 100 5.49 2.45 -0.94
C ILE A 100 4.71 3.75 -0.81
N GLY A 101 5.09 4.75 -1.59
CA GLY A 101 4.42 6.04 -1.67
C GLY A 101 5.12 6.96 -2.67
N ARG A 102 4.58 8.16 -2.88
CA ARG A 102 5.18 9.14 -3.81
C ARG A 102 6.64 9.43 -3.42
N SER A 103 7.56 9.38 -4.38
CA SER A 103 9.00 9.48 -4.13
C SER A 103 9.41 10.80 -3.45
N ASP A 104 8.77 11.92 -3.81
CA ASP A 104 8.97 13.25 -3.19
C ASP A 104 8.59 13.30 -1.70
N ARG A 105 7.75 12.35 -1.24
CA ARG A 105 7.30 12.22 0.15
C ARG A 105 7.94 11.03 0.87
N ALA A 106 8.20 9.93 0.17
CA ALA A 106 8.77 8.71 0.72
C ALA A 106 10.26 8.85 1.01
N ARG A 107 11.06 9.48 0.13
CA ARG A 107 12.52 9.62 0.33
C ARG A 107 12.88 10.41 1.60
N PRO A 108 12.27 11.58 1.87
CA PRO A 108 12.56 12.30 3.11
C PRO A 108 12.07 11.54 4.36
N LEU A 109 11.00 10.75 4.24
CA LEU A 109 10.50 9.87 5.30
C LEU A 109 11.51 8.74 5.60
N ILE A 110 12.03 8.07 4.57
CA ILE A 110 13.05 7.02 4.70
C ILE A 110 14.29 7.58 5.40
N ALA A 111 14.78 8.74 4.95
CA ALA A 111 15.92 9.43 5.56
C ALA A 111 15.66 9.81 7.04
N ALA A 112 14.43 10.23 7.38
CA ALA A 112 14.07 10.60 8.74
C ALA A 112 13.88 9.40 9.69
N LEU A 113 13.62 8.21 9.15
CA LEU A 113 13.49 6.97 9.92
C LEU A 113 14.83 6.26 10.13
N ASP A 114 15.91 6.74 9.50
CA ASP A 114 17.25 6.13 9.56
C ASP A 114 17.20 4.63 9.21
N LEU A 115 16.36 4.29 8.22
CA LEU A 115 16.27 2.91 7.74
C LEU A 115 17.57 2.55 7.02
N PRO A 116 18.19 1.40 7.34
CA PRO A 116 19.43 1.02 6.68
C PRO A 116 19.13 0.68 5.22
N ALA A 117 20.08 0.97 4.33
CA ALA A 117 19.89 0.89 2.88
C ALA A 117 19.54 -0.53 2.38
N ASP A 118 19.83 -1.56 3.17
CA ASP A 118 19.53 -2.97 2.94
C ASP A 118 18.17 -3.42 3.52
N ALA A 119 17.49 -2.59 4.31
CA ALA A 119 16.15 -2.91 4.84
C ALA A 119 15.03 -2.74 3.80
N VAL A 120 15.33 -2.18 2.63
CA VAL A 120 14.37 -1.96 1.55
C VAL A 120 14.72 -2.91 0.41
N LEU A 121 13.94 -4.00 0.28
CA LEU A 121 14.14 -5.04 -0.74
C LEU A 121 14.05 -4.49 -2.18
N GLN A 122 13.34 -3.37 -2.39
CA GLN A 122 13.15 -2.73 -3.68
C GLN A 122 13.21 -1.20 -3.53
N ASP A 123 14.33 -0.60 -3.89
CA ASP A 123 14.55 0.86 -3.93
C ASP A 123 14.53 1.34 -5.38
N GLY A 124 13.33 1.41 -5.95
CA GLY A 124 13.10 1.88 -7.32
C GLY A 124 11.93 2.86 -7.36
N ASP A 125 12.09 3.96 -8.11
CA ASP A 125 10.99 4.87 -8.41
C ASP A 125 10.21 4.32 -9.61
N GLU A 126 8.98 3.90 -9.36
CA GLU A 126 8.03 3.55 -10.42
C GLU A 126 6.98 4.67 -10.54
N PRO A 127 6.76 5.23 -11.75
CA PRO A 127 5.76 6.27 -11.93
C PRO A 127 4.36 5.70 -11.64
N ALA A 128 3.59 6.41 -10.81
CA ALA A 128 2.17 6.11 -10.69
C ALA A 128 1.48 6.39 -12.03
N PHE A 129 0.78 5.39 -12.58
CA PHE A 129 0.06 5.53 -13.84
C PHE A 129 -1.37 6.00 -13.59
N ALA A 130 -1.57 7.30 -13.43
CA ALA A 130 -2.88 7.91 -13.58
C ALA A 130 -3.12 8.24 -15.06
N LEU A 131 -4.29 7.84 -15.58
CA LEU A 131 -4.69 8.12 -16.95
C LEU A 131 -6.11 8.68 -16.94
N GLU A 132 -6.27 9.91 -17.44
CA GLU A 132 -7.59 10.47 -17.72
C GLU A 132 -8.29 9.60 -18.78
N LEU A 133 -9.53 9.19 -18.52
CA LEU A 133 -10.23 8.22 -19.37
C LEU A 133 -10.51 8.75 -20.78
N ASP A 134 -10.58 10.07 -20.97
CA ASP A 134 -10.69 10.70 -22.29
C ASP A 134 -9.38 10.62 -23.11
N ARG A 135 -8.25 10.32 -22.44
CA ARG A 135 -6.95 10.06 -23.05
C ARG A 135 -6.69 8.58 -23.30
N LEU A 136 -7.61 7.69 -22.90
CA LEU A 136 -7.51 6.27 -23.15
C LEU A 136 -7.60 5.98 -24.66
N ARG A 137 -6.52 5.45 -25.22
CA ARG A 137 -6.49 4.98 -26.61
C ARG A 137 -6.62 3.47 -26.62
N LEU A 138 -7.77 2.97 -27.05
CA LEU A 138 -7.95 1.55 -27.29
C LEU A 138 -7.25 1.18 -28.61
N PRO A 139 -6.46 0.10 -28.67
CA PRO A 139 -5.92 -0.38 -29.92
C PRO A 139 -7.07 -0.78 -30.85
N SER A 140 -7.05 -0.25 -32.08
CA SER A 140 -7.96 -0.67 -33.14
C SER A 140 -7.35 -1.88 -33.84
N ASP A 141 -7.62 -3.06 -33.30
CA ASP A 141 -7.25 -4.32 -33.94
C ASP A 141 -8.52 -5.15 -34.19
N ASP A 142 -8.93 -5.19 -35.45
CA ASP A 142 -10.12 -5.92 -35.88
C ASP A 142 -9.96 -7.45 -35.72
N ALA A 143 -8.73 -7.95 -35.54
CA ALA A 143 -8.46 -9.34 -35.24
C ALA A 143 -8.67 -9.69 -33.75
N CYS A 144 -8.87 -8.68 -32.89
CA CYS A 144 -8.99 -8.83 -31.45
C CYS A 144 -10.34 -8.31 -30.93
N ARG A 145 -10.91 -9.02 -29.94
CA ARG A 145 -12.14 -8.58 -29.27
C ARG A 145 -11.94 -8.63 -27.76
N LEU A 146 -12.36 -7.56 -27.08
CA LEU A 146 -12.42 -7.57 -25.62
C LEU A 146 -13.50 -8.56 -25.17
N GLN A 147 -13.09 -9.54 -24.37
CA GLN A 147 -13.98 -10.52 -23.75
C GLN A 147 -13.87 -10.42 -22.23
N ARG A 148 -15.03 -10.39 -21.55
CA ARG A 148 -15.06 -10.55 -20.09
C ARG A 148 -14.69 -12.00 -19.76
N PRO A 149 -13.67 -12.25 -18.92
CA PRO A 149 -13.31 -13.62 -18.54
C PRO A 149 -14.46 -14.32 -17.82
N GLY A 150 -14.81 -15.53 -18.25
CA GLY A 150 -15.73 -16.43 -17.59
C GLY A 150 -15.00 -17.56 -16.86
N ALA A 151 -15.76 -18.57 -16.43
CA ALA A 151 -15.19 -19.73 -15.73
C ALA A 151 -14.25 -20.55 -16.62
N ALA A 152 -14.51 -20.61 -17.93
CA ALA A 152 -13.71 -21.35 -18.90
C ALA A 152 -12.35 -20.70 -19.15
N GLU A 153 -12.29 -19.36 -19.13
CA GLU A 153 -11.04 -18.61 -19.34
C GLU A 153 -10.21 -18.51 -18.07
N ARG A 154 -10.78 -18.77 -16.88
CA ARG A 154 -10.10 -18.61 -15.57
C ARG A 154 -8.71 -19.25 -15.47
N PRO A 155 -8.43 -20.45 -16.02
CA PRO A 155 -7.09 -21.03 -15.95
C PRO A 155 -6.01 -20.13 -16.58
N LEU A 156 -6.32 -19.46 -17.70
CA LEU A 156 -5.34 -18.70 -18.44
C LEU A 156 -4.78 -17.47 -17.67
N PRO A 157 -5.58 -16.57 -17.07
CA PRO A 157 -5.07 -15.51 -16.21
C PRO A 157 -4.33 -16.00 -14.97
N ILE A 158 -4.64 -17.20 -14.47
CA ILE A 158 -3.91 -17.81 -13.35
C ILE A 158 -2.50 -18.16 -13.81
N ASP A 159 -2.38 -18.89 -14.91
CA ASP A 159 -1.09 -19.29 -15.49
C ASP A 159 -0.23 -18.07 -15.83
N TRP A 160 -0.83 -17.03 -16.45
CA TRP A 160 -0.12 -15.78 -16.75
C TRP A 160 0.39 -15.07 -15.49
N ARG A 161 -0.41 -15.06 -14.43
CA ARG A 161 -0.03 -14.43 -13.17
C ARG A 161 1.09 -15.20 -12.47
N GLU A 162 1.07 -16.53 -12.52
CA GLU A 162 2.16 -17.37 -11.99
C GLU A 162 3.46 -17.13 -12.76
N ALA A 163 3.40 -17.18 -14.09
CA ALA A 163 4.54 -16.90 -14.96
C ALA A 163 5.13 -15.51 -14.69
N TYR A 164 4.29 -14.47 -14.59
CA TYR A 164 4.71 -13.12 -14.24
C TYR A 164 5.39 -13.05 -12.87
N GLY A 165 4.84 -13.74 -11.85
CA GLY A 165 5.40 -13.77 -10.51
C GLY A 165 6.82 -14.35 -10.48
N ILE A 166 7.07 -15.38 -11.30
CA ILE A 166 8.38 -16.00 -11.43
C ILE A 166 9.34 -15.09 -12.19
N GLU A 167 8.92 -14.59 -13.36
CA GLU A 167 9.77 -13.84 -14.28
C GLU A 167 10.16 -12.46 -13.73
N ILE A 168 9.19 -11.69 -13.26
CA ILE A 168 9.37 -10.27 -12.94
C ILE A 168 9.62 -10.03 -11.47
N LEU A 169 8.97 -10.80 -10.59
CA LEU A 169 9.10 -10.63 -9.14
C LEU A 169 10.14 -11.56 -8.52
N ALA A 170 10.86 -12.33 -9.34
CA ALA A 170 11.83 -13.34 -8.93
C ALA A 170 11.29 -14.27 -7.82
N ARG A 171 9.98 -14.51 -7.79
CA ARG A 171 9.36 -15.38 -6.79
C ARG A 171 9.65 -16.83 -7.16
N GLU A 172 9.87 -17.66 -6.15
CA GLU A 172 9.85 -19.10 -6.38
C GLU A 172 8.45 -19.55 -6.79
N ALA A 173 8.37 -20.53 -7.70
CA ALA A 173 7.09 -21.02 -8.24
C ALA A 173 6.09 -21.46 -7.16
N ALA A 174 6.59 -21.98 -6.03
CA ALA A 174 5.76 -22.38 -4.89
C ALA A 174 5.11 -21.17 -4.16
N GLU A 175 5.78 -20.02 -4.10
CA GLU A 175 5.25 -18.80 -3.46
C GLU A 175 4.25 -18.07 -4.37
N ALA A 176 4.44 -18.13 -5.69
CA ALA A 176 3.49 -17.58 -6.66
C ALA A 176 2.13 -18.30 -6.58
N MET A 177 2.14 -19.63 -6.44
CA MET A 177 0.94 -20.48 -6.29
C MET A 177 0.23 -20.28 -4.93
N PHE A 178 0.96 -19.93 -3.86
CA PHE A 178 0.42 -19.67 -2.51
C PHE A 178 -0.49 -18.43 -2.45
N PHE A 179 -0.26 -17.42 -3.29
CA PHE A 179 -1.13 -16.23 -3.38
C PHE A 179 -2.46 -16.51 -4.11
N LEU A 180 -2.63 -17.70 -4.69
CA LEU A 180 -3.77 -18.07 -5.55
C LEU A 180 -4.78 -19.01 -4.87
N SER A 181 -4.56 -19.44 -3.63
CA SER A 181 -5.40 -20.46 -3.00
C SER A 181 -5.75 -20.21 -1.51
N ARG A 182 -6.90 -19.52 -1.32
CA ARG A 182 -7.87 -19.50 -0.18
C ARG A 182 -7.84 -18.33 0.82
N PRO A 183 -9.03 -17.92 1.33
CA PRO A 183 -9.17 -17.11 2.54
C PRO A 183 -8.93 -17.98 3.78
N VAL A 184 -8.15 -17.48 4.73
CA VAL A 184 -8.00 -18.08 6.07
C VAL A 184 -8.96 -17.35 7.00
N ARG A 185 -9.96 -18.06 7.54
CA ARG A 185 -10.57 -17.71 8.83
C ARG A 185 -9.72 -18.35 9.91
N ILE A 186 -9.29 -17.57 10.90
CA ILE A 186 -8.82 -18.11 12.17
C ILE A 186 -9.86 -17.75 13.22
N GLY A 187 -10.39 -18.78 13.86
CA GLY A 187 -11.30 -18.71 14.97
C GLY A 187 -11.55 -20.12 15.51
N SER A 188 -10.84 -20.46 16.58
CA SER A 188 -11.32 -21.21 17.74
C SER A 188 -10.36 -20.94 18.88
#